data_AF-A0A841RIM4-F1
#
_entry.id   AF-A0A841RIM4-F1
#
_cell.length_a   1.000
_cell.length_b   1.000
_cell.length_c   1.000
_cell.angle_alpha   90.00
_cell.angle_beta   90.00
_cell.angle_gamma   90.00
#
_symmetry.space_group_name_H-M   'P 1'
#
loop_
_entity.id
_entity.type
_entity.pdbx_description
1 polymer ?
#
loop_
_entity_poly.entity_id
_entity_poly.type
_entity_poly.pdbx_seq_one_letter_code
_entity_poly.pdbx_strand_id
1 'polypeptide(L)'
;MSRLLYTLDLQTIEEFLNKALTIGSGQMPIKYSYDNRELVVNNIKLVFDYNIRFVKEVNTIVIVLLEVPYNVKYLNNVFGVSSEGKIKWRIRKAIDDHSIKNPLPYENLMVHGENVFVTDFYGRRFSVNPINGKLISSDIAK
;
A
#
# COMPACT_ATOMS: atom_id res chain seq x y z
N MET A 1 -1.09 -39.26 37.12
CA MET A 1 -1.66 -38.27 36.17
C MET A 1 -1.10 -38.58 34.80
N SER A 2 -1.87 -39.27 33.96
CA SER A 2 -1.42 -39.69 32.62
C SER A 2 -1.61 -38.54 31.62
N ARG A 3 -0.54 -38.14 30.94
CA ARG A 3 -0.55 -37.13 29.89
C ARG A 3 -0.79 -37.84 28.56
N LEU A 4 -2.00 -37.72 28.01
CA LEU A 4 -2.32 -38.20 26.66
C LEU A 4 -1.51 -37.37 25.65
N LEU A 5 -0.53 -38.00 25.00
CA LEU A 5 0.11 -37.48 23.81
C LEU A 5 -0.81 -37.83 22.63
N TYR A 6 -1.47 -36.81 22.07
CA TYR A 6 -2.21 -36.98 20.83
C TYR A 6 -1.20 -37.01 19.67
N THR A 7 -0.90 -38.21 19.15
CA THR A 7 -0.27 -38.36 17.84
C THR A 7 -1.35 -38.22 16.78
N LEU A 8 -1.34 -37.09 16.06
CA LEU A 8 -2.11 -36.94 14.83
C LEU A 8 -1.49 -37.82 13.75
N ASP A 9 -2.32 -38.54 13.00
CA ASP A 9 -1.85 -39.35 11.88
C ASP A 9 -1.43 -38.47 10.70
N LEU A 10 -0.58 -39.02 9.84
CA LEU A 10 -0.01 -38.33 8.67
C LEU A 10 -1.08 -37.82 7.70
N GLN A 11 -2.19 -38.54 7.56
CA GLN A 11 -3.26 -38.18 6.65
C GLN A 11 -4.01 -36.93 7.15
N THR A 12 -4.26 -36.85 8.46
CA THR A 12 -4.82 -35.67 9.12
C THR A 12 -3.89 -34.45 9.03
N ILE A 13 -2.57 -34.66 9.13
CA ILE A 13 -1.56 -33.59 8.98
C ILE A 13 -1.53 -33.10 7.53
N GLU A 14 -1.50 -34.01 6.55
CA GLU A 14 -1.52 -33.68 5.13
C GLU A 14 -2.81 -32.96 4.73
N GLU A 15 -3.96 -33.37 5.27
CA GLU A 15 -5.23 -32.70 5.02
C GLU A 15 -5.26 -31.29 5.62
N PHE A 16 -4.63 -31.08 6.79
CA PHE A 16 -4.49 -29.76 7.38
C PHE A 16 -3.54 -28.85 6.58
N LEU A 17 -2.40 -29.40 6.12
CA LEU A 17 -1.45 -28.69 5.27
C LEU A 17 -2.05 -28.37 3.90
N ASN A 18 -2.76 -29.32 3.29
CA ASN A 18 -3.44 -29.12 2.02
C ASN A 18 -4.58 -28.12 2.18
N LYS A 19 -5.34 -28.14 3.27
CA LYS A 19 -6.36 -27.10 3.53
C LYS A 19 -5.72 -25.72 3.72
N ALA A 20 -4.55 -25.62 4.37
CA ALA A 20 -3.78 -24.38 4.46
C ALA A 20 -3.23 -23.91 3.10
N LEU A 21 -2.89 -24.84 2.19
CA LEU A 21 -2.41 -24.55 0.83
C LEU A 21 -3.56 -24.29 -0.17
N THR A 22 -4.75 -24.85 0.08
CA THR A 22 -5.97 -24.74 -0.76
C THR A 22 -6.81 -23.51 -0.39
N ILE A 23 -6.50 -22.84 0.74
CA ILE A 23 -6.74 -21.39 0.92
C ILE A 23 -5.74 -20.68 -0.01
N GLY A 24 -5.93 -20.83 -1.32
CA GLY A 24 -4.89 -20.70 -2.33
C GLY A 24 -4.19 -19.36 -2.29
N SER A 25 -2.86 -19.35 -2.16
CA SER A 25 -2.02 -18.14 -2.37
C SER A 25 -2.52 -16.86 -1.68
N GLY A 26 -3.36 -17.00 -0.65
CA GLY A 26 -4.09 -15.91 -0.04
C GLY A 26 -3.13 -15.19 0.86
N GLN A 27 -2.54 -14.10 0.36
CA GLN A 27 -1.79 -13.20 1.21
C GLN A 27 -2.70 -12.83 2.38
N MET A 28 -2.27 -13.17 3.59
CA MET A 28 -2.97 -12.74 4.79
C MET A 28 -3.11 -11.22 4.71
N PRO A 29 -4.34 -10.67 4.89
CA PRO A 29 -4.54 -9.23 4.79
C PRO A 29 -3.62 -8.53 5.79
N ILE A 30 -2.98 -7.46 5.34
CA ILE A 30 -2.04 -6.73 6.16
C ILE A 30 -2.82 -6.05 7.29
N LYS A 31 -2.50 -6.38 8.54
CA LYS A 31 -3.10 -5.66 9.67
C LYS A 31 -2.46 -4.29 9.77
N TYR A 32 -3.25 -3.25 9.51
CA TYR A 32 -2.81 -1.87 9.69
C TYR A 32 -3.86 -0.99 10.38
N SER A 33 -3.38 0.08 11.00
CA SER A 33 -4.19 1.18 11.52
C SER A 33 -3.44 2.49 11.33
N TYR A 34 -4.14 3.61 11.21
CA TYR A 34 -3.49 4.91 11.10
C TYR A 34 -4.28 5.98 11.84
N ASP A 35 -3.55 6.97 12.36
CA ASP A 35 -4.12 8.18 12.95
C ASP A 35 -3.16 9.35 12.70
N ASN A 36 -3.69 10.47 12.21
CA ASN A 36 -2.90 11.65 11.85
C ASN A 36 -1.66 11.29 11.02
N ARG A 37 -0.46 11.42 11.58
CA ARG A 37 0.83 11.17 10.90
C ARG A 37 1.37 9.76 11.12
N GLU A 38 0.68 8.94 11.89
CA GLU A 38 1.15 7.63 12.31
C GLU A 38 0.46 6.51 11.54
N LEU A 39 1.25 5.60 10.98
CA LEU A 39 0.78 4.32 10.46
C LEU A 39 1.38 3.20 11.32
N VAL A 40 0.56 2.25 11.71
CA VAL A 40 1.00 1.00 12.34
C VAL A 40 0.72 -0.14 11.37
N VAL A 41 1.74 -0.89 10.97
CA VAL A 41 1.64 -2.10 10.15
C VAL A 41 2.23 -3.26 10.93
N ASN A 42 1.43 -4.30 11.20
CA ASN A 42 1.87 -5.49 11.96
C ASN A 42 2.69 -5.14 13.21
N ASN A 43 2.18 -4.19 14.01
CA ASN A 43 2.77 -3.68 15.24
C ASN A 43 4.04 -2.81 15.08
N ILE A 44 4.48 -2.52 13.86
CA ILE A 44 5.55 -1.57 13.57
C ILE A 44 4.96 -0.19 13.28
N LYS A 45 5.38 0.82 14.04
CA LYS A 45 4.96 2.21 13.85
C LYS A 45 5.89 2.95 12.89
N LEU A 46 5.30 3.66 11.94
CA LEU A 46 5.91 4.63 11.04
C LEU A 46 5.28 6.00 11.30
N VAL A 47 6.10 7.04 11.31
CA VAL A 47 5.65 8.43 11.48
C VAL A 47 6.07 9.23 10.24
N PHE A 48 5.11 9.91 9.62
CA PHE A 48 5.33 10.75 8.44
C PHE A 48 5.42 12.23 8.81
N ASP A 49 5.96 13.04 7.89
CA ASP A 49 6.11 14.49 8.11
C ASP A 49 4.74 15.21 8.13
N TYR A 50 3.77 14.68 7.39
CA TYR A 50 2.42 15.23 7.22
C TYR A 50 1.35 14.21 7.64
N ASN A 51 0.13 14.69 7.83
CA ASN A 51 -1.02 13.83 8.11
C ASN A 51 -1.26 12.86 6.96
N ILE A 52 -1.77 11.69 7.28
CA ILE A 52 -2.15 10.66 6.33
C ILE A 52 -3.58 10.97 5.88
N ARG A 53 -3.75 11.17 4.57
CA ARG A 53 -5.08 11.35 3.97
C ARG A 53 -5.76 10.02 3.70
N PHE A 54 -5.04 9.11 3.04
CA PHE A 54 -5.58 7.80 2.66
C PHE A 54 -4.54 6.70 2.89
N VAL A 55 -5.07 5.54 3.30
CA VAL A 55 -4.34 4.28 3.34
C VAL A 55 -5.15 3.22 2.58
N LYS A 56 -4.52 2.58 1.61
CA LYS A 56 -5.13 1.51 0.80
C LYS A 56 -4.18 0.33 0.69
N GLU A 57 -4.70 -0.87 0.82
CA GLU A 57 -3.94 -2.10 0.62
C GLU A 57 -4.10 -2.60 -0.81
N VAL A 58 -3.00 -3.06 -1.41
CA VAL A 58 -2.97 -3.77 -2.69
C VAL A 58 -1.87 -4.82 -2.64
N ASN A 59 -2.25 -6.08 -2.80
CA ASN A 59 -1.34 -7.23 -2.64
C ASN A 59 -0.61 -7.16 -1.28
N THR A 60 0.73 -7.20 -1.27
CA THR A 60 1.56 -7.11 -0.06
C THR A 60 1.99 -5.68 0.30
N ILE A 61 1.34 -4.66 -0.26
CA ILE A 61 1.74 -3.26 -0.11
C ILE A 61 0.60 -2.45 0.50
N VAL A 62 0.91 -1.72 1.56
CA VAL A 62 0.09 -0.64 2.09
C VAL A 62 0.52 0.67 1.45
N ILE A 63 -0.34 1.26 0.63
CA ILE A 63 -0.11 2.54 -0.03
C ILE A 63 -0.66 3.66 0.84
N VAL A 64 0.20 4.63 1.14
CA VAL A 64 -0.08 5.77 1.99
C VAL A 64 0.00 7.03 1.15
N LEU A 65 -1.06 7.85 1.16
CA LEU A 65 -1.07 9.19 0.60
C LEU A 65 -1.12 10.20 1.74
N LEU A 66 -0.16 11.13 1.77
CA LEU A 66 -0.12 12.21 2.74
C LEU A 66 -0.96 13.41 2.29
N GLU A 67 -1.63 14.03 3.27
CA GLU A 67 -2.28 15.33 3.15
C GLU A 67 -1.23 16.45 3.20
N VAL A 68 -0.85 16.94 2.02
CA VAL A 68 0.10 18.05 1.88
C VAL A 68 -0.69 19.31 1.55
N PRO A 69 -0.46 20.45 2.23
CA PRO A 69 -1.08 21.71 1.85
C PRO A 69 -0.74 22.11 0.41
N TYR A 70 -1.73 22.61 -0.34
CA TYR A 70 -1.61 22.97 -1.76
C TYR A 70 -0.42 23.90 -2.08
N ASN A 71 -0.06 24.78 -1.16
CA ASN A 71 1.03 25.76 -1.33
C ASN A 71 2.43 25.18 -1.08
N VAL A 72 2.56 23.89 -0.73
CA VAL A 72 3.85 23.23 -0.44
C VAL A 72 4.27 22.35 -1.62
N LYS A 73 5.51 22.53 -2.09
CA LYS A 73 6.10 21.71 -3.18
C LYS A 73 6.62 20.36 -2.68
N TYR A 74 5.74 19.53 -2.10
CA TYR A 74 6.05 18.16 -1.67
C TYR A 74 5.42 17.14 -2.65
N LEU A 75 6.02 17.04 -3.84
CA LEU A 75 5.45 16.38 -5.04
C LEU A 75 5.55 14.85 -5.08
N ASN A 76 6.10 14.26 -4.02
CA ASN A 76 6.35 12.83 -3.88
C ASN A 76 5.70 12.33 -2.59
N ASN A 77 4.42 12.65 -2.40
CA ASN A 77 3.66 12.47 -1.16
C ASN A 77 2.95 11.11 -1.03
N VAL A 78 3.33 10.12 -1.85
CA VAL A 78 2.79 8.77 -1.83
C VAL A 78 3.90 7.76 -1.53
N PHE A 79 3.60 6.81 -0.66
CA PHE A 79 4.54 5.82 -0.14
C PHE A 79 3.96 4.42 -0.28
N GLY A 80 4.82 3.45 -0.58
CA GLY A 80 4.50 2.02 -0.47
C GLY A 80 5.21 1.43 0.73
N VAL A 81 4.44 0.83 1.63
CA VAL A 81 4.90 0.23 2.88
C VAL A 81 4.71 -1.28 2.79
N SER A 82 5.74 -2.07 3.13
CA SER A 82 5.64 -3.53 3.17
C SER A 82 4.85 -4.02 4.38
N SER A 83 4.44 -5.29 4.34
CA SER A 83 3.88 -5.99 5.50
C SER A 83 4.84 -6.03 6.72
N GLU A 84 6.14 -5.83 6.54
CA GLU A 84 7.09 -5.70 7.67
C GLU A 84 7.18 -4.27 8.23
N GLY A 85 6.31 -3.35 7.79
CA GLY A 85 6.32 -1.96 8.24
C GLY A 85 7.52 -1.16 7.74
N LYS A 86 8.09 -1.52 6.58
CA LYS A 86 9.20 -0.79 5.95
C LYS A 86 8.72 0.00 4.74
N ILE A 87 9.21 1.23 4.58
CA ILE A 87 9.01 1.99 3.34
C ILE A 87 9.80 1.29 2.23
N LYS A 88 9.11 0.67 1.27
CA LYS A 88 9.74 0.04 0.10
C LYS A 88 10.06 1.06 -0.98
N TRP A 89 9.13 2.00 -1.19
CA TRP A 89 9.27 3.03 -2.20
C TRP A 89 8.52 4.29 -1.80
N ARG A 90 8.95 5.39 -2.41
CA ARG A 90 8.27 6.67 -2.42
C ARG A 90 8.08 7.04 -3.89
N ILE A 91 6.87 7.48 -4.24
CA ILE A 91 6.54 7.84 -5.62
C ILE A 91 7.53 8.90 -6.13
N ARG A 92 7.90 8.84 -7.40
CA ARG A 92 8.68 9.91 -8.04
C ARG A 92 7.78 11.10 -8.35
N LYS A 93 8.38 12.27 -8.58
CA LYS A 93 7.60 13.46 -8.95
C LYS A 93 7.12 13.28 -10.38
N ALA A 94 5.87 13.66 -10.66
CA ALA A 94 5.32 13.50 -12.01
C ALA A 94 6.16 14.21 -13.10
N ILE A 95 6.83 15.32 -12.78
CA ILE A 95 7.71 16.05 -13.69
C ILE A 95 8.93 15.23 -14.15
N ASP A 96 9.36 14.24 -13.37
CA ASP A 96 10.53 13.43 -13.68
C ASP A 96 10.23 12.43 -14.81
N ASP A 97 8.97 11.97 -14.90
CA ASP A 97 8.52 10.94 -15.85
C ASP A 97 7.60 11.49 -16.95
N HIS A 98 7.02 12.67 -16.77
CA HIS A 98 6.04 13.28 -17.67
C HIS A 98 6.27 14.79 -17.85
N SER A 99 6.01 15.31 -19.05
CA SER A 99 6.09 16.73 -19.39
C SER A 99 4.93 17.54 -18.80
N ILE A 100 4.87 17.66 -17.48
CA ILE A 100 3.78 18.28 -16.74
C ILE A 100 4.13 19.69 -16.29
N LYS A 101 3.32 20.67 -16.71
CA LYS A 101 3.44 22.05 -16.23
C LYS A 101 2.84 22.18 -14.84
N ASN A 102 3.53 22.88 -13.93
CA ASN A 102 3.06 23.15 -12.58
C ASN A 102 2.61 21.87 -11.84
N PRO A 103 3.54 20.93 -11.55
CA PRO A 103 3.21 19.76 -10.76
C PRO A 103 2.75 20.18 -9.37
N LEU A 104 1.74 19.47 -8.85
CA LEU A 104 1.19 19.66 -7.51
C LEU A 104 1.26 18.32 -6.76
N PRO A 105 1.20 18.32 -5.42
CA PRO A 105 1.05 17.10 -4.64
C PRO A 105 -0.19 16.30 -5.11
N TYR A 106 -0.12 14.99 -4.95
CA TYR A 106 -1.28 14.13 -5.17
C TYR A 106 -2.31 14.38 -4.07
N GLU A 107 -3.59 14.39 -4.43
CA GLU A 107 -4.73 14.73 -3.56
C GLU A 107 -5.69 13.55 -3.36
N ASN A 108 -5.69 12.57 -4.27
CA ASN A 108 -6.55 11.39 -4.21
C ASN A 108 -5.78 10.09 -4.49
N LEU A 109 -6.28 8.99 -3.93
CA LEU A 109 -5.76 7.63 -4.09
C LEU A 109 -6.92 6.65 -4.33
N MET A 110 -6.90 6.00 -5.49
CA MET A 110 -7.91 5.02 -5.90
C MET A 110 -7.27 3.66 -6.16
N VAL A 111 -7.95 2.59 -5.74
CA VAL A 111 -7.53 1.21 -5.99
C VAL A 111 -8.71 0.44 -6.57
N HIS A 112 -8.50 -0.20 -7.72
CA HIS A 112 -9.47 -1.04 -8.42
C HIS A 112 -8.85 -2.38 -8.78
N GLY A 113 -9.08 -3.41 -7.95
CA GLY A 113 -8.31 -4.65 -8.02
C GLY A 113 -6.84 -4.37 -7.74
N GLU A 114 -5.96 -4.71 -8.68
CA GLU A 114 -4.52 -4.45 -8.58
C GLU A 114 -4.10 -3.08 -9.13
N ASN A 115 -5.02 -2.34 -9.77
CA ASN A 115 -4.71 -1.07 -10.38
C ASN A 115 -4.74 0.05 -9.34
N VAL A 116 -3.67 0.84 -9.29
CA VAL A 116 -3.53 1.98 -8.39
C VAL A 116 -3.46 3.26 -9.19
N PHE A 117 -4.26 4.23 -8.79
CA PHE A 117 -4.28 5.56 -9.39
C PHE A 117 -4.15 6.64 -8.33
N VAL A 118 -3.39 7.67 -8.68
CA VAL A 118 -3.32 8.91 -7.91
C VAL A 118 -3.74 10.08 -8.78
N THR A 119 -4.38 11.08 -8.20
CA THR A 119 -4.71 12.32 -8.91
C THR A 119 -4.19 13.51 -8.17
N ASP A 120 -3.79 14.56 -8.88
CA ASP A 120 -3.52 15.86 -8.27
C ASP A 120 -4.75 16.78 -8.32
N PHE A 121 -4.59 18.01 -7.80
CA PHE A 121 -5.65 19.01 -7.71
C PHE A 121 -6.23 19.43 -9.07
N TYR A 122 -5.47 19.32 -10.17
CA TYR A 122 -5.97 19.62 -11.51
C TYR A 122 -6.70 18.44 -12.15
N GLY A 123 -6.95 17.36 -11.40
CA GLY A 123 -7.60 16.16 -11.91
C GLY A 123 -6.69 15.35 -12.83
N ARG A 124 -5.37 15.63 -12.88
CA ARG A 124 -4.45 14.79 -13.65
C ARG A 124 -4.29 13.48 -12.92
N ARG A 125 -4.61 12.38 -13.60
CA ARG A 125 -4.56 11.02 -13.06
C ARG A 125 -3.32 10.32 -13.56
N PHE A 126 -2.71 9.54 -12.67
CA PHE A 126 -1.53 8.76 -12.95
C PHE A 126 -1.74 7.33 -12.49
N SER A 127 -1.42 6.38 -13.36
CA SER A 127 -1.33 4.97 -13.00
C SER A 127 0.00 4.71 -12.31
N VAL A 128 -0.04 4.03 -11.17
CA VAL A 128 1.14 3.75 -10.33
C VAL A 128 1.37 2.25 -10.30
N ASN A 129 2.61 1.83 -10.53
CA ASN A 129 3.00 0.44 -10.28
C ASN A 129 3.07 0.20 -8.76
N PRO A 130 2.22 -0.66 -8.17
CA PRO A 130 2.17 -0.84 -6.72
C PRO A 130 3.44 -1.48 -6.13
N ILE A 131 4.23 -2.19 -6.94
CA ILE A 131 5.42 -2.91 -6.47
C ILE A 131 6.61 -1.97 -6.26
N ASN A 132 6.74 -0.94 -7.09
CA ASN A 132 7.93 -0.07 -7.11
C ASN A 132 7.64 1.44 -7.10
N GLY A 133 6.38 1.86 -7.14
CA GLY A 133 5.98 3.26 -7.10
C GLY A 133 6.24 4.05 -8.38
N LYS A 134 6.57 3.40 -9.50
CA LYS A 134 6.81 4.08 -10.79
C LYS A 134 5.49 4.52 -11.41
N LEU A 135 5.47 5.70 -12.01
CA LEU A 135 4.37 6.14 -12.86
C LEU A 135 4.40 5.39 -14.19
N ILE A 136 3.28 4.77 -14.55
CA ILE A 136 3.15 3.97 -15.78
C ILE A 136 2.59 4.82 -16.92
N SER A 137 1.54 5.57 -16.63
CA SER A 137 0.82 6.40 -17.61
C SER A 137 0.12 7.56 -16.92
N SER A 138 -0.27 8.57 -17.70
CA SER A 138 -1.03 9.72 -17.22
C SER A 138 -2.17 10.08 -18.17
N ASP A 139 -3.32 10.45 -17.60
CA ASP A 139 -4.47 11.03 -18.32
C ASP A 139 -5.13 12.14 -17.49
N ILE A 140 -6.14 12.80 -18.03
CA ILE A 140 -6.96 13.77 -17.28
C ILE A 140 -8.22 13.02 -16.84
N ALA A 141 -8.47 12.99 -15.53
CA ALA A 141 -9.69 12.41 -14.99
C ALA A 141 -10.90 13.22 -15.52
N LYS A 142 -11.84 12.51 -16.14
CA LYS A 142 -13.13 13.07 -16.58
C LYS A 142 -14.11 13.15 -15.42
#